data_AF-A0AAQ3QLA1-F1
#
_entry.id   AF-A0AAQ3QLA1-F1
#
_cell.length_a   1.000
_cell.length_b   1.000
_cell.length_c   1.000
_cell.angle_alpha   90.00
_cell.angle_beta   90.00
_cell.angle_gamma   90.00
#
_symmetry.space_group_name_H-M   'P 1'
#
loop_
_entity.id
_entity.type
_entity.pdbx_description
1 polymer ?
#
loop_
_entity_poly.entity_id
_entity_poly.type
_entity_poly.pdbx_seq_one_letter_code
_entity_poly.pdbx_strand_id
1 'polypeptide(L)'
;MAGGPTIDFVPGRRDSPVCPREGRLPDAKQGVPYLRYIFYKMGLTNKEIVALSGGHTLGMAHPDRSGFQGPFTREPHIFNNSYFIELLKGETEGLLKLPTDKALLDDPEFRRYVELYAKV
;
A
#
# COMPACT_ATOMS: atom_id res chain seq x y z
N MET A 1 -5.95 -12.99 -14.12
CA MET A 1 -5.13 -11.89 -13.55
C MET A 1 -6.10 -10.80 -13.13
N ALA A 2 -5.96 -10.18 -11.96
CA ALA A 2 -7.03 -9.47 -11.24
C ALA A 2 -7.67 -8.20 -11.89
N GLY A 3 -7.46 -7.91 -13.18
CA GLY A 3 -8.06 -6.74 -13.87
C GLY A 3 -7.26 -5.44 -13.76
N GLY A 4 -6.00 -5.50 -13.27
CA GLY A 4 -5.14 -4.32 -13.12
C GLY A 4 -4.50 -3.82 -14.43
N PRO A 5 -3.75 -2.70 -14.36
CA PRO A 5 -3.10 -2.13 -15.53
C PRO A 5 -1.99 -3.04 -16.07
N THR A 6 -1.68 -2.89 -17.36
CA THR A 6 -0.47 -3.47 -17.94
C THR A 6 0.76 -2.80 -17.34
N ILE A 7 1.66 -3.60 -16.78
CA ILE A 7 2.96 -3.14 -16.27
C ILE A 7 4.04 -3.67 -17.21
N ASP A 8 4.82 -2.75 -17.77
CA ASP A 8 5.91 -3.11 -18.67
C ASP A 8 6.95 -3.97 -17.93
N PHE A 9 7.31 -5.08 -18.56
CA PHE A 9 8.27 -6.03 -18.02
C PHE A 9 9.56 -6.00 -18.84
N VAL A 10 10.66 -5.67 -18.18
CA VAL A 10 12.01 -5.73 -18.75
C VAL A 10 12.77 -6.90 -18.10
N PRO A 11 13.17 -7.94 -18.86
CA PRO A 11 13.96 -9.05 -18.32
C PRO A 11 15.43 -8.64 -18.08
N GLY A 12 16.21 -9.52 -17.43
CA GLY A 12 17.66 -9.35 -17.29
C GLY A 12 18.15 -8.94 -15.89
N ARG A 13 17.27 -8.94 -14.87
CA ARG A 13 17.72 -8.88 -13.47
C ARG A 13 18.66 -10.07 -13.20
N ARG A 14 19.83 -9.81 -12.61
CA ARG A 14 20.80 -10.84 -12.23
C ARG A 14 20.58 -11.24 -10.79
N ASP A 15 20.62 -12.54 -10.53
CA ASP A 15 20.53 -13.08 -9.18
C ASP A 15 21.72 -12.62 -8.33
N SER A 16 21.44 -12.30 -7.07
CA SER A 16 22.45 -11.95 -6.07
C SER A 16 22.70 -13.14 -5.14
N PRO A 17 23.95 -13.53 -4.87
CA PRO A 17 24.25 -14.56 -3.87
C PRO A 17 24.09 -14.04 -2.43
N VAL A 18 23.87 -12.74 -2.25
CA VAL A 18 23.76 -12.10 -0.93
C VAL A 18 22.35 -11.60 -0.71
N CYS A 19 21.75 -12.03 0.41
CA CYS A 19 20.50 -11.49 0.93
C CYS A 19 20.77 -10.15 1.64
N PRO A 20 19.96 -9.10 1.42
CA PRO A 20 20.09 -7.85 2.17
C PRO A 20 19.80 -8.06 3.66
N ARG A 21 20.37 -7.20 4.50
CA ARG A 21 20.04 -7.17 5.94
C ARG A 21 18.55 -6.88 6.15
N GLU A 22 17.97 -7.50 7.17
CA GLU A 22 16.60 -7.29 7.63
C GLU A 22 16.35 -5.82 8.04
N GLY A 23 15.07 -5.42 8.13
CA GLY A 23 14.64 -4.11 8.59
C GLY A 23 14.55 -3.04 7.50
N ARG A 24 14.51 -3.44 6.23
CA ARG A 24 14.36 -2.53 5.07
C ARG A 24 12.92 -2.37 4.59
N LEU A 25 12.01 -3.21 5.07
CA LEU A 25 10.58 -3.15 4.75
C LEU A 25 9.86 -2.22 5.73
N PRO A 26 8.76 -1.57 5.31
CA PRO A 26 7.99 -0.70 6.18
C PRO A 26 7.26 -1.50 7.28
N ASP A 27 7.31 -1.01 8.51
CA ASP A 27 6.45 -1.45 9.62
C ASP A 27 5.05 -0.80 9.51
N ALA A 28 4.02 -1.64 9.45
CA ALA A 28 2.63 -1.25 9.30
C ALA A 28 2.08 -0.36 10.44
N LYS A 29 2.75 -0.32 11.60
CA LYS A 29 2.35 0.44 12.79
C LYS A 29 2.85 1.90 12.80
N GLN A 30 3.69 2.27 11.83
CA GLN A 30 4.32 3.58 11.79
C GLN A 30 3.48 4.61 11.01
N GLY A 31 3.91 5.88 11.02
CA GLY A 31 3.24 6.99 10.35
C GLY A 31 4.02 7.61 9.18
N VAL A 32 3.57 8.79 8.75
CA VAL A 32 4.06 9.51 7.57
C VAL A 32 5.58 9.72 7.53
N PRO A 33 6.26 10.20 8.61
CA PRO A 33 7.70 10.43 8.55
C PRO A 33 8.48 9.15 8.23
N TYR A 34 8.01 8.03 8.76
CA TYR A 34 8.62 6.72 8.55
C TYR A 34 8.34 6.18 7.14
N LEU A 35 7.12 6.35 6.62
CA LEU A 35 6.81 6.01 5.22
C LEU A 35 7.74 6.76 4.25
N ARG A 36 7.88 8.08 4.39
CA ARG A 36 8.84 8.86 3.58
C ARG A 36 10.26 8.34 3.77
N TYR A 37 10.71 8.13 5.00
CA TYR A 37 12.06 7.63 5.28
C TYR A 37 12.38 6.30 4.56
N ILE A 38 11.47 5.32 4.59
CA ILE A 38 11.69 4.02 3.94
C ILE A 38 11.62 4.15 2.41
N PHE A 39 10.57 4.75 1.88
CA PHE A 39 10.34 4.78 0.44
C PHE A 39 11.27 5.76 -0.29
N TYR A 40 11.71 6.85 0.35
CA TYR A 40 12.70 7.76 -0.24
C TYR A 40 14.07 7.10 -0.39
N LYS A 41 14.44 6.14 0.48
CA LYS A 41 15.65 5.32 0.27
C LYS A 41 15.55 4.40 -0.95
N MET A 42 14.33 4.14 -1.42
CA MET A 42 14.07 3.41 -2.67
C MET A 42 13.99 4.35 -3.88
N GLY A 43 14.12 5.67 -3.68
CA GLY A 43 14.03 6.68 -4.73
C GLY A 43 12.61 7.04 -5.15
N LEU A 44 11.59 6.68 -4.35
CA LEU A 44 10.18 6.88 -4.69
C LEU A 44 9.65 8.21 -4.15
N THR A 45 8.78 8.85 -4.92
CA THR A 45 8.10 10.11 -4.61
C THR A 45 6.83 9.90 -3.79
N ASN A 46 6.27 10.98 -3.22
CA ASN A 46 4.99 10.90 -2.49
C ASN A 46 3.83 10.36 -3.33
N LYS A 47 3.81 10.67 -4.63
CA LYS A 47 2.82 10.14 -5.56
C LYS A 47 2.91 8.62 -5.70
N GLU A 48 4.13 8.11 -5.83
CA GLU A 48 4.41 6.69 -6.03
C GLU A 48 4.17 5.88 -4.76
N ILE A 49 4.48 6.45 -3.58
CA ILE A 49 4.13 5.84 -2.28
C ILE A 49 2.64 5.57 -2.21
N VAL A 50 1.81 6.60 -2.43
CA VAL A 50 0.35 6.48 -2.35
C VAL A 50 -0.19 5.54 -3.43
N ALA A 51 0.37 5.58 -4.65
CA ALA A 51 -0.03 4.68 -5.72
C ALA A 51 0.26 3.20 -5.37
N LEU A 52 1.44 2.91 -4.82
CA LEU A 52 1.82 1.56 -4.40
C LEU A 52 1.02 1.06 -3.20
N SER A 53 0.63 1.94 -2.26
CA SER A 53 -0.30 1.60 -1.17
C SER A 53 -1.64 1.08 -1.70
N GLY A 54 -2.07 1.54 -2.87
CA GLY A 54 -3.25 1.01 -3.58
C GLY A 54 -3.17 -0.48 -3.88
N GLY A 55 -1.99 -1.10 -3.85
CA GLY A 55 -1.82 -2.55 -3.97
C GLY A 55 -2.57 -3.34 -2.90
N HIS A 56 -2.84 -2.74 -1.74
CA HIS A 56 -3.71 -3.32 -0.70
C HIS A 56 -5.16 -3.52 -1.17
N THR A 57 -5.56 -3.00 -2.34
CA THR A 57 -6.85 -3.37 -2.96
C THR A 57 -6.99 -4.88 -3.17
N LEU A 58 -5.88 -5.61 -3.25
CA LEU A 58 -5.83 -7.06 -3.34
C LEU A 58 -5.40 -7.69 -2.00
N GLY A 59 -5.98 -8.86 -1.70
CA GLY A 59 -5.60 -9.71 -0.59
C GLY A 59 -6.12 -9.25 0.77
N MET A 60 -5.48 -9.75 1.81
CA MET A 60 -5.84 -9.53 3.20
C MET A 60 -4.65 -9.75 4.14
N ALA A 61 -4.74 -9.21 5.35
CA ALA A 61 -3.79 -9.52 6.41
C ALA A 61 -4.21 -10.79 7.17
N HIS A 62 -3.20 -11.49 7.69
CA HIS A 62 -3.38 -12.71 8.50
C HIS A 62 -2.63 -12.57 9.84
N PRO A 63 -3.26 -12.98 10.95
CA PRO A 63 -2.77 -12.73 12.31
C PRO A 63 -1.50 -13.52 12.61
N ASP A 64 -1.38 -14.73 12.08
CA ASP A 64 -0.21 -15.61 12.18
C ASP A 64 1.02 -15.12 11.39
N ARG A 65 0.84 -14.11 10.52
CA ARG A 65 1.92 -13.51 9.71
C ARG A 65 2.30 -12.12 10.18
N SER A 66 1.30 -11.27 10.40
CA SER A 66 1.48 -9.82 10.60
C SER A 66 0.91 -9.31 11.92
N GLY A 67 0.12 -10.12 12.63
CA GLY A 67 -0.70 -9.68 13.76
C GLY A 67 -1.95 -8.87 13.39
N PHE A 68 -2.18 -8.57 12.10
CA PHE A 68 -3.40 -7.93 11.60
C PHE A 68 -4.31 -8.95 10.89
N GLN A 69 -5.61 -8.67 10.81
CA GLN A 69 -6.60 -9.59 10.25
C GLN A 69 -7.57 -8.83 9.34
N GLY A 70 -7.85 -9.43 8.17
CA GLY A 70 -8.96 -9.03 7.30
C GLY A 70 -8.53 -8.37 5.99
N PRO A 71 -9.44 -8.32 5.00
CA PRO A 71 -9.19 -7.69 3.72
C PRO A 71 -9.29 -6.16 3.82
N PHE A 72 -8.67 -5.45 2.89
CA PHE A 72 -8.80 -3.98 2.81
C PHE A 72 -10.01 -3.54 1.98
N THR A 73 -10.53 -4.43 1.14
CA THR A 73 -11.65 -4.19 0.22
C THR A 73 -12.64 -5.36 0.28
N ARG A 74 -13.87 -5.14 -0.21
CA ARG A 74 -14.92 -6.18 -0.26
C ARG A 74 -14.62 -7.27 -1.31
N GLU A 75 -13.86 -6.93 -2.34
CA GLU A 75 -13.50 -7.81 -3.45
C GLU A 75 -11.97 -7.94 -3.53
N PRO A 76 -11.33 -8.68 -2.61
CA PRO A 76 -9.86 -8.70 -2.46
C PRO A 76 -9.12 -9.42 -3.60
N HIS A 77 -9.82 -9.79 -4.67
CA HIS A 77 -9.28 -10.46 -5.86
C HIS A 77 -9.46 -9.62 -7.14
N ILE A 78 -10.03 -8.42 -7.01
CA ILE A 78 -10.25 -7.47 -8.11
C ILE A 78 -9.33 -6.26 -7.89
N PHE A 79 -8.51 -5.97 -8.88
CA PHE A 79 -7.65 -4.79 -8.89
C PHE A 79 -8.47 -3.61 -9.43
N ASN A 80 -8.82 -2.70 -8.54
CA ASN A 80 -9.49 -1.44 -8.84
C ASN A 80 -9.05 -0.40 -7.81
N ASN A 81 -9.72 0.75 -7.72
CA ASN A 81 -9.41 1.80 -6.76
C ASN A 81 -10.19 1.72 -5.43
N SER A 82 -10.85 0.59 -5.14
CA SER A 82 -11.69 0.45 -3.94
C SER A 82 -10.93 0.69 -2.65
N TYR A 83 -9.63 0.38 -2.61
CA TYR A 83 -8.77 0.70 -1.46
C TYR A 83 -8.87 2.19 -1.07
N PHE A 84 -8.74 3.10 -2.03
CA PHE A 84 -8.79 4.55 -1.75
C PHE A 84 -10.19 5.01 -1.37
N ILE A 85 -11.22 4.44 -2.01
CA ILE A 85 -12.63 4.72 -1.70
C ILE A 85 -12.95 4.29 -0.27
N GLU A 86 -12.57 3.07 0.13
CA GLU A 86 -12.79 2.55 1.48
C GLU A 86 -11.93 3.29 2.51
N LEU A 87 -10.72 3.73 2.16
CA LEU A 87 -9.87 4.53 3.05
C LEU A 87 -10.54 5.86 3.41
N LEU A 88 -11.12 6.57 2.44
CA LEU A 88 -11.82 7.85 2.67
C LEU A 88 -13.12 7.70 3.48
N LYS A 89 -13.75 6.51 3.49
CA LYS A 89 -14.95 6.24 4.29
C LYS A 89 -14.66 6.11 5.80
N GLY A 90 -13.40 6.01 6.21
CA GLY A 90 -13.04 5.73 7.61
C GLY A 90 -13.27 4.26 7.98
N GLU A 91 -13.45 3.95 9.27
CA GLU A 91 -13.65 2.56 9.71
C GLU A 91 -14.88 1.92 9.07
N THR A 92 -14.76 0.68 8.60
CA THR A 92 -15.84 -0.06 7.97
C THR A 92 -15.82 -1.48 8.49
N GLU A 93 -16.95 -1.98 8.97
CA GLU A 93 -17.05 -3.32 9.54
C GLU A 93 -16.56 -4.38 8.56
N GLY A 94 -15.68 -5.27 9.05
CA GLY A 94 -15.09 -6.35 8.27
C GLY A 94 -13.92 -5.95 7.36
N LEU A 95 -13.57 -4.66 7.27
CA LEU A 95 -12.44 -4.18 6.46
C LEU A 95 -11.30 -3.67 7.34
N LEU A 96 -10.08 -4.02 6.95
CA LEU A 96 -8.85 -3.62 7.60
C LEU A 96 -8.36 -2.26 7.08
N LYS A 97 -7.85 -1.44 8.00
CA LYS A 97 -7.05 -0.25 7.72
C LYS A 97 -5.87 -0.22 8.68
N LEU A 98 -4.66 -0.41 8.17
CA LEU A 98 -3.45 -0.36 8.99
C LEU A 98 -3.17 1.08 9.44
N PRO A 99 -2.41 1.28 10.54
CA PRO A 99 -1.94 2.61 10.92
C PRO A 99 -1.25 3.36 9.78
N THR A 100 -0.42 2.66 8.99
CA THR A 100 0.22 3.22 7.79
C THR A 100 -0.74 3.60 6.66
N ASP A 101 -1.87 2.90 6.49
CA ASP A 101 -2.89 3.31 5.51
C ASP A 101 -3.59 4.60 5.96
N LYS A 102 -3.95 4.67 7.25
CA LYS A 102 -4.59 5.85 7.85
C LYS A 102 -3.68 7.07 7.78
N ALA A 103 -2.38 6.86 7.97
CA ALA A 103 -1.35 7.90 7.87
C ALA A 103 -1.36 8.62 6.51
N LEU A 104 -1.84 7.98 5.43
CA LEU A 104 -1.98 8.64 4.13
C LEU A 104 -3.01 9.78 4.13
N LEU A 105 -3.95 9.78 5.08
CA LEU A 105 -4.96 10.83 5.25
C LEU A 105 -4.50 11.99 6.14
N ASP A 106 -3.47 11.75 6.96
CA ASP A 106 -2.93 12.72 7.94
C ASP A 106 -2.00 13.75 7.29
N ASP A 107 -1.37 13.40 6.17
CA ASP A 107 -0.47 14.29 5.42
C ASP A 107 -1.19 14.92 4.21
N PRO A 108 -1.19 16.25 4.07
CA PRO A 108 -1.89 16.92 2.96
C PRO A 108 -1.39 16.52 1.56
N GLU A 109 -0.10 16.20 1.39
CA GLU A 109 0.43 15.80 0.09
C GLU A 109 0.01 14.39 -0.28
N PHE A 110 0.04 13.46 0.69
CA PHE A 110 -0.48 12.11 0.49
C PHE A 110 -1.98 12.11 0.26
N ARG A 111 -2.73 12.83 1.09
CA ARG A 111 -4.19 12.92 1.02
C ARG A 111 -4.66 13.41 -0.34
N ARG A 112 -3.96 14.38 -0.93
CA ARG A 112 -4.24 14.87 -2.30
C ARG A 112 -4.24 13.73 -3.32
N TYR A 113 -3.31 12.78 -3.22
CA TYR A 113 -3.24 11.64 -4.12
C TYR A 113 -4.28 10.56 -3.78
N VAL A 114 -4.59 10.35 -2.49
CA VAL A 114 -5.69 9.45 -2.09
C VAL A 114 -7.02 9.92 -2.68
N GLU A 115 -7.33 11.21 -2.52
CA GLU A 115 -8.54 11.83 -3.07
C GLU A 115 -8.55 11.83 -4.61
N LEU A 116 -7.38 11.95 -5.24
CA LEU A 116 -7.26 11.82 -6.69
C LEU A 116 -7.62 10.40 -7.15
N TYR A 117 -7.01 9.38 -6.56
CA TYR A 117 -7.19 7.99 -6.98
C TYR A 117 -8.57 7.42 -6.63
N ALA A 118 -9.24 7.95 -5.62
CA ALA A 118 -10.63 7.57 -5.29
C ALA A 118 -11.68 8.09 -6.28
N LYS A 119 -11.36 9.06 -7.14
CA LYS A 119 -12.30 9.68 -8.11
C LYS A 119 -12.30 9.02 -9.49
N VAL A 120 -11.29 8.21 -9.79
CA VAL A 120 -11.05 7.63 -11.13
C VAL A 120 -11.90 6.38 -11.35
#